data_AF-A0A9Q1DER9-F1
#
_entry.id   AF-A0A9Q1DER9-F1
#
_cell.length_a   1.000
_cell.length_b   1.000
_cell.length_c   1.000
_cell.angle_alpha   90.00
_cell.angle_beta   90.00
_cell.angle_gamma   90.00
#
_symmetry.space_group_name_H-M   'P 1'
#
loop_
_entity.id
_entity.type
_entity.pdbx_description
1 polymer ?
#
loop_
_entity_poly.entity_id
_entity_poly.type
_entity_poly.pdbx_seq_one_letter_code
_entity_poly.pdbx_strand_id
1 'polypeptide(L)'
;MAEVLNLNNEVVKMRKEIKKARALIIRKLTRQIAQLKKKKGKAAEVEKNQRRAARLLEEIHEMKDLRPDNVTKTALMKDLRFEKVCKNPNSTLSERATARIATHPQISKRIREIKAAVEAFKDERKKPAGGKASKPGKPAEDPNVDAVKSDDLGDKAVKEVDQDGQEEEVDQVEEKV
;
A
#
# COMPACT_ATOMS: atom_id res chain seq x y z
N MET A 1 -18.79 19.13 -20.61
CA MET A 1 -18.44 17.72 -20.93
C MET A 1 -17.79 17.15 -19.69
N ALA A 2 -18.28 16.03 -19.15
CA ALA A 2 -17.60 15.38 -18.03
C ALA A 2 -16.23 14.92 -18.53
N GLU A 3 -15.16 15.52 -18.01
CA GLU A 3 -13.80 15.15 -18.37
C GLU A 3 -13.59 13.70 -17.91
N VAL A 4 -13.33 12.79 -18.85
CA VAL A 4 -13.14 11.37 -18.55
C VAL A 4 -11.90 11.24 -17.67
N LEU A 5 -12.10 10.95 -16.38
CA LEU A 5 -11.02 10.85 -15.40
C LEU A 5 -10.10 9.69 -15.76
N ASN A 6 -8.88 10.01 -16.21
CA ASN A 6 -7.83 9.01 -16.37
C ASN A 6 -7.16 8.77 -15.01
N LEU A 7 -7.57 7.69 -14.33
CA LEU A 7 -7.07 7.31 -13.01
C LEU A 7 -5.54 7.22 -12.94
N ASN A 8 -4.89 6.74 -14.01
CA ASN A 8 -3.44 6.58 -14.03
C ASN A 8 -2.73 7.94 -13.91
N ASN A 9 -3.22 8.95 -14.65
CA ASN A 9 -2.67 10.30 -14.58
C ASN A 9 -2.86 10.92 -13.18
N GLU A 10 -4.01 10.68 -12.54
CA GLU A 10 -4.26 11.15 -11.18
C GLU A 10 -3.30 10.51 -10.16
N VAL A 11 -3.05 9.19 -10.28
CA VAL A 11 -2.07 8.50 -9.43
C VAL A 11 -0.67 9.09 -9.61
N VAL A 12 -0.28 9.48 -10.83
CA VAL A 12 1.00 10.15 -11.09
C VAL A 12 1.05 11.56 -10.48
N LYS A 13 -0.02 12.36 -10.61
CA LYS A 13 -0.12 13.70 -9.99
C LYS A 13 -0.01 13.62 -8.46
N MET A 14 -0.63 12.62 -7.85
CA MET A 14 -0.59 12.36 -6.40
C MET A 14 0.82 12.16 -5.85
N ARG A 15 1.81 11.73 -6.66
CA ARG A 15 3.20 11.52 -6.19
C ARG A 15 3.78 12.76 -5.53
N LYS A 16 3.56 13.95 -6.12
CA LYS A 16 4.08 15.22 -5.58
C LYS A 16 3.39 15.56 -4.25
N GLU A 17 2.08 15.38 -4.19
CA GLU A 17 1.29 15.66 -2.99
C GLU A 17 1.65 14.70 -1.84
N ILE A 18 1.82 13.41 -2.14
CA ILE A 18 2.24 12.40 -1.16
C ILE A 18 3.63 12.68 -0.63
N LYS A 19 4.59 13.06 -1.48
CA LYS A 19 5.93 13.45 -1.03
C LYS A 19 5.89 14.65 -0.08
N LYS A 20 5.06 15.66 -0.39
CA LYS A 20 4.85 16.83 0.49
C LYS A 20 4.21 16.43 1.83
N ALA A 21 3.11 15.66 1.80
CA ALA A 21 2.43 15.19 3.01
C ALA A 21 3.37 14.34 3.87
N ARG A 22 4.15 13.44 3.26
CA ARG A 22 5.16 12.63 3.93
C ARG A 22 6.18 13.50 4.67
N ALA A 23 6.73 14.53 4.02
CA ALA A 23 7.69 15.43 4.65
C ALA A 23 7.09 16.16 5.86
N LEU A 24 5.85 16.65 5.75
CA LEU A 24 5.15 17.31 6.85
C LEU A 24 4.90 16.36 8.03
N ILE A 25 4.50 15.12 7.76
CA ILE A 25 4.28 14.10 8.79
C ILE A 25 5.60 13.76 9.47
N ILE A 26 6.67 13.44 8.71
CA ILE A 26 8.00 13.14 9.28
C ILE A 26 8.43 14.28 10.20
N ARG A 27 8.34 15.53 9.74
CA ARG A 27 8.71 16.70 10.56
C ARG A 27 7.88 16.80 11.85
N LYS A 28 6.59 16.46 11.81
CA LYS A 28 5.71 16.40 12.99
C LYS A 28 6.16 15.30 13.96
N LEU A 29 6.44 14.10 13.45
CA LEU A 29 6.85 12.96 14.27
C LEU A 29 8.23 13.17 14.88
N THR A 30 9.19 13.73 14.14
CA THR A 30 10.51 14.09 14.68
C THR A 30 10.39 15.07 15.84
N ARG A 31 9.51 16.08 15.75
CA ARG A 31 9.24 16.99 16.88
C ARG A 31 8.61 16.27 18.07
N GLN A 32 7.68 15.35 17.85
CA GLN A 32 7.08 14.54 18.91
C GLN A 32 8.12 13.66 19.60
N ILE A 33 9.02 13.04 18.84
CA ILE A 33 10.15 12.25 19.37
C ILE A 33 11.03 13.14 20.24
N ALA A 34 11.41 14.33 19.76
CA ALA A 34 12.23 15.26 20.54
C ALA A 34 11.53 15.68 21.85
N GLN A 35 10.21 15.92 21.82
CA GLN A 35 9.44 16.22 23.02
C GLN A 35 9.38 15.02 23.98
N LEU A 36 9.15 13.81 23.49
CA LEU A 36 9.11 12.60 24.30
C LEU A 36 10.46 12.33 24.99
N LYS A 37 11.57 12.54 24.29
CA LYS A 37 12.93 12.39 24.84
C LYS A 37 13.27 13.44 25.91
N LYS A 38 12.68 14.63 25.83
CA LYS A 38 12.89 15.72 26.81
C LYS A 38 12.03 15.60 28.07
N LYS A 39 10.96 14.80 28.06
CA LYS A 39 10.08 14.62 29.21
C LYS A 39 10.82 13.89 30.32
N LYS A 40 10.95 14.56 31.47
CA LYS A 40 11.48 14.00 32.72
C LYS A 40 10.30 13.65 33.64
N GLY A 41 10.44 12.62 34.46
CA GLY A 41 9.36 12.13 35.33
C GLY A 41 9.77 10.86 36.08
N LYS A 42 8.80 10.11 36.58
CA LYS A 42 9.05 8.79 37.20
C LYS A 42 9.73 7.86 36.20
N ALA A 43 10.65 7.01 36.67
CA ALA A 43 11.42 6.11 35.81
C ALA A 43 10.53 5.30 34.84
N ALA A 44 9.41 4.75 35.34
CA ALA A 44 8.45 3.99 34.53
C ALA A 44 7.77 4.82 33.42
N GLU A 45 7.54 6.12 33.62
CA GLU A 45 6.97 7.00 32.60
C GLU A 45 8.00 7.39 31.55
N VAL A 46 9.25 7.63 31.98
CA VAL A 46 10.38 7.90 31.09
C VAL A 46 10.62 6.72 30.16
N GLU A 47 10.64 5.50 30.69
CA GLU A 47 10.81 4.29 29.88
C GLU A 47 9.68 4.11 28.85
N LYS A 48 8.42 4.30 29.25
CA LYS A 48 7.27 4.26 28.32
C LYS A 48 7.40 5.30 27.20
N ASN A 49 7.86 6.51 27.53
CA ASN A 49 8.09 7.57 26.55
C ASN A 49 9.24 7.23 25.59
N GLN A 50 10.32 6.63 26.07
CA GLN A 50 11.45 6.17 25.25
C GLN A 50 11.01 5.07 24.28
N ARG A 51 10.28 4.05 24.76
CA ARG A 51 9.71 2.99 23.90
C ARG A 51 8.80 3.58 22.82
N ARG A 52 7.96 4.57 23.18
CA ARG A 52 7.11 5.28 22.21
C ARG A 52 7.94 6.06 21.18
N ALA A 53 9.01 6.72 21.60
CA ALA A 53 9.90 7.44 20.72
C ALA A 53 10.62 6.50 19.73
N ALA A 54 11.06 5.32 20.18
CA ALA A 54 11.66 4.29 19.33
C ALA A 54 10.67 3.79 18.26
N ARG A 55 9.43 3.45 18.65
CA ARG A 55 8.38 3.03 17.70
C ARG A 55 8.06 4.11 16.65
N LEU A 56 8.00 5.38 17.07
CA LEU A 56 7.78 6.48 16.13
C LEU A 56 8.96 6.66 15.16
N LEU A 57 10.17 6.33 15.59
CA LEU A 57 11.37 6.40 14.75
C LEU A 57 11.36 5.27 13.71
N GLU A 58 11.04 4.04 14.10
CA GLU A 58 10.83 2.91 13.17
C GLU A 58 9.78 3.24 12.12
N GLU A 59 8.65 3.84 12.53
CA GLU A 59 7.60 4.25 11.60
C GLU A 59 8.08 5.33 10.62
N ILE A 60 8.96 6.25 11.05
CA ILE A 60 9.57 7.24 10.15
C ILE A 60 10.46 6.56 9.11
N HIS A 61 11.23 5.53 9.48
CA HIS A 61 12.04 4.77 8.51
C HIS A 61 11.16 4.14 7.46
N GLU A 62 10.12 3.43 7.89
CA GLU A 62 9.16 2.82 6.98
C GLU A 62 8.47 3.84 6.06
N MET A 63 8.09 5.01 6.61
CA MET A 63 7.52 6.10 5.80
C MET A 63 8.46 6.62 4.70
N LYS A 64 9.78 6.56 4.91
CA LYS A 64 10.76 6.99 3.90
C LYS A 64 10.82 5.99 2.75
N ASP A 65 10.80 4.71 3.07
CA ASP A 65 10.99 3.61 2.10
C ASP A 65 9.74 3.33 1.27
N LEU A 66 8.55 3.70 1.77
CA LEU A 66 7.29 3.54 1.04
C LEU A 66 7.33 4.22 -0.34
N ARG A 67 6.91 3.49 -1.38
CA ARG A 67 6.71 4.06 -2.72
C ARG A 67 5.42 4.90 -2.75
N PRO A 68 5.44 6.15 -3.26
CA PRO A 68 4.24 6.99 -3.31
C PRO A 68 3.06 6.36 -4.04
N ASP A 69 3.33 5.65 -5.14
CA ASP A 69 2.29 4.95 -5.92
C ASP A 69 1.58 3.86 -5.11
N ASN A 70 2.32 3.10 -4.31
CA ASN A 70 1.75 2.05 -3.47
C ASN A 70 0.82 2.66 -2.42
N VAL A 71 1.18 3.82 -1.86
CA VAL A 71 0.33 4.55 -0.92
C VAL A 71 -0.97 4.98 -1.59
N THR A 72 -0.91 5.59 -2.79
CA THR A 72 -2.12 5.99 -3.53
C THR A 72 -3.02 4.81 -3.84
N LYS A 73 -2.44 3.74 -4.41
CA LYS A 73 -3.19 2.52 -4.77
C LYS A 73 -3.89 1.91 -3.55
N THR A 74 -3.15 1.75 -2.44
CA THR A 74 -3.71 1.18 -1.22
C THR A 74 -4.83 2.06 -0.65
N ALA A 75 -4.68 3.38 -0.68
CA ALA A 75 -5.69 4.29 -0.15
C ALA A 75 -6.94 4.42 -1.04
N LEU A 76 -6.80 4.16 -2.35
CA LEU A 76 -7.93 4.03 -3.26
C LEU A 76 -8.67 2.70 -3.04
N MET A 77 -7.94 1.60 -2.85
CA MET A 77 -8.52 0.26 -2.68
C MET A 77 -9.15 0.03 -1.31
N LYS A 78 -8.51 0.48 -0.23
CA LYS A 78 -8.92 0.21 1.16
C LYS A 78 -9.35 1.50 1.86
N ASP A 79 -10.36 1.44 2.74
CA ASP A 79 -10.67 2.53 3.66
C ASP A 79 -9.76 2.47 4.89
N LEU A 80 -8.59 3.11 4.79
CA LEU A 80 -7.60 3.13 5.85
C LEU A 80 -7.88 4.26 6.84
N ARG A 81 -8.40 3.91 8.02
CA ARG A 81 -8.44 4.82 9.17
C ARG A 81 -7.25 4.55 10.07
N PHE A 82 -6.37 5.55 10.21
CA PHE A 82 -5.15 5.44 11.01
C PHE A 82 -5.39 4.90 12.44
N GLU A 83 -6.46 5.36 13.11
CA GLU A 83 -6.79 4.90 14.47
C GLU A 83 -7.11 3.42 14.55
N LYS A 84 -7.82 2.88 13.54
CA LYS A 84 -8.15 1.45 13.49
C LYS A 84 -6.89 0.62 13.30
N VAL A 85 -6.03 1.03 12.38
CA VAL A 85 -4.75 0.35 12.13
C VAL A 85 -3.88 0.35 13.39
N CYS A 86 -3.81 1.46 14.13
CA CYS A 86 -3.01 1.53 15.36
C CYS A 86 -3.52 0.68 16.52
N LYS A 87 -4.82 0.39 16.58
CA LYS A 87 -5.42 -0.47 17.62
C LYS A 87 -5.20 -1.96 17.32
N ASN A 88 -4.97 -2.31 16.06
CA ASN A 88 -4.76 -3.68 15.65
C ASN A 88 -3.34 -4.15 16.03
N PRO A 89 -3.19 -5.16 16.89
CA PRO A 89 -1.88 -5.66 17.31
C PRO A 89 -1.09 -6.29 16.16
N ASN A 90 -1.77 -6.87 15.18
CA ASN A 90 -1.17 -7.53 14.02
C ASN A 90 -0.81 -6.55 12.88
N SER A 91 -1.09 -5.25 13.04
CA SER A 91 -0.78 -4.26 12.01
C SER A 91 0.73 -4.12 11.83
N THR A 92 1.18 -4.18 10.58
CA THR A 92 2.60 -3.97 10.28
C THR A 92 2.96 -2.48 10.40
N LEU A 93 4.24 -2.19 10.62
CA LEU A 93 4.76 -0.81 10.58
C LEU A 93 4.44 -0.13 9.24
N SER A 94 4.52 -0.89 8.13
CA SER A 94 4.26 -0.41 6.77
C SER A 94 2.81 -0.01 6.55
N GLU A 95 1.87 -0.81 7.05
CA GLU A 95 0.45 -0.50 7.00
C GLU A 95 0.12 0.74 7.83
N ARG A 96 0.71 0.86 9.02
CA ARG A 96 0.54 2.03 9.89
C ARG A 96 1.10 3.30 9.24
N ALA A 97 2.29 3.23 8.66
CA ALA A 97 2.91 4.32 7.91
C ALA A 97 2.06 4.74 6.70
N THR A 98 1.58 3.77 5.93
CA THR A 98 0.68 3.99 4.78
C THR A 98 -0.62 4.65 5.22
N ALA A 99 -1.27 4.15 6.27
CA ALA A 99 -2.49 4.70 6.80
C ALA A 99 -2.30 6.14 7.32
N ARG A 100 -1.17 6.43 7.97
CA ARG A 100 -0.85 7.78 8.45
C ARG A 100 -0.71 8.78 7.30
N ILE A 101 -0.06 8.39 6.20
CA ILE A 101 0.06 9.23 4.99
C ILE A 101 -1.31 9.39 4.31
N ALA A 102 -2.06 8.31 4.13
CA ALA A 102 -3.38 8.31 3.49
C ALA A 102 -4.42 9.15 4.25
N THR A 103 -4.34 9.19 5.58
CA THR A 103 -5.26 9.96 6.44
C THR A 103 -4.94 11.46 6.44
N HIS A 104 -3.82 11.90 5.87
CA HIS A 104 -3.45 13.31 5.84
C HIS A 104 -4.53 14.16 5.13
N PRO A 105 -4.97 15.31 5.67
CA PRO A 105 -6.12 16.06 5.15
C PRO A 105 -6.08 16.39 3.65
N GLN A 106 -4.91 16.74 3.13
CA GLN A 106 -4.73 17.03 1.70
C GLN A 106 -4.90 15.77 0.83
N ILE A 107 -4.38 14.64 1.31
CA ILE A 107 -4.39 13.36 0.59
C ILE A 107 -5.78 12.73 0.65
N SER A 108 -6.42 12.74 1.82
CA SER A 108 -7.76 12.19 2.01
C SER A 108 -8.82 12.94 1.22
N LYS A 109 -8.71 14.27 1.08
CA LYS A 109 -9.59 15.07 0.21
C LYS A 109 -9.49 14.61 -1.24
N ARG A 110 -8.27 14.48 -1.78
CA ARG A 110 -8.02 14.06 -3.15
C ARG A 110 -8.48 12.64 -3.45
N ILE A 111 -8.21 11.71 -2.53
CA ILE A 111 -8.70 10.34 -2.65
C ILE A 111 -10.23 10.31 -2.69
N ARG A 112 -10.92 11.15 -1.89
CA ARG A 112 -12.37 11.25 -1.90
C ARG A 112 -12.90 11.79 -3.23
N GLU A 113 -12.27 12.81 -3.79
CA GLU A 113 -12.59 13.35 -5.12
C GLU A 113 -12.46 12.27 -6.21
N ILE A 114 -11.35 11.52 -6.21
CA ILE A 114 -11.11 10.44 -7.18
C ILE A 114 -12.15 9.31 -7.00
N LYS A 115 -12.43 8.88 -5.76
CA LYS A 115 -13.44 7.84 -5.50
C LYS A 115 -14.82 8.28 -5.98
N ALA A 116 -15.21 9.53 -5.71
CA ALA A 116 -16.50 10.07 -6.15
C ALA A 116 -16.62 10.12 -7.69
N ALA A 117 -15.55 10.54 -8.39
CA ALA A 117 -15.54 10.55 -9.84
C ALA A 117 -15.62 9.14 -10.44
N VAL A 118 -14.94 8.16 -9.83
CA VAL A 118 -15.02 6.75 -10.25
C VAL A 118 -16.43 6.18 -10.04
N GLU A 119 -17.09 6.48 -8.92
CA GLU A 119 -18.47 6.05 -8.69
C GLU A 119 -19.45 6.74 -9.63
N ALA A 120 -19.35 8.06 -9.85
CA ALA A 120 -20.18 8.78 -10.82
C ALA A 120 -20.07 8.19 -12.24
N PHE A 121 -18.85 7.84 -12.66
CA PHE A 121 -18.61 7.18 -13.94
C PHE A 121 -19.23 5.78 -14.02
N LYS A 122 -19.21 5.02 -12.92
CA LYS A 122 -19.89 3.72 -12.85
C LYS A 122 -21.40 3.89 -12.92
N ASP A 123 -21.96 4.89 -12.25
CA ASP A 123 -23.40 5.15 -12.22
C ASP A 123 -23.92 5.61 -13.59
N GLU A 124 -23.18 6.49 -14.28
CA GLU A 124 -23.47 6.89 -15.67
C GLU A 124 -23.52 5.69 -16.62
N ARG A 125 -22.66 4.68 -16.40
CA ARG A 125 -22.60 3.46 -17.21
C ARG A 125 -23.61 2.38 -16.80
N LYS A 126 -24.07 2.38 -15.55
CA LYS A 126 -25.10 1.45 -15.04
C LYS A 126 -26.52 1.90 -15.36
N LYS A 127 -26.73 3.20 -15.62
CA LYS A 127 -28.03 3.69 -16.07
C LYS A 127 -28.37 2.97 -17.38
N PRO A 128 -29.48 2.19 -17.46
CA PRO A 128 -29.81 1.47 -18.66
C PRO A 128 -29.91 2.49 -19.79
N ALA A 129 -29.20 2.24 -20.88
CA ALA A 129 -29.38 2.97 -22.12
C ALA A 129 -30.84 2.78 -22.56
N GLY A 130 -31.71 3.69 -22.13
CA GLY A 130 -33.05 3.81 -22.66
C GLY A 130 -32.94 4.19 -24.13
N GLY A 131 -33.12 3.19 -25.00
CA GLY A 131 -33.43 3.36 -26.42
C GLY A 131 -32.24 3.57 -27.35
N LYS A 132 -31.68 2.46 -27.86
CA LYS A 132 -31.68 2.11 -29.29
C LYS A 132 -30.99 0.76 -29.48
N ALA A 133 -31.82 -0.29 -29.52
CA ALA A 133 -31.46 -1.51 -30.23
C ALA A 133 -31.41 -1.19 -31.73
N SER A 134 -30.22 -1.27 -32.33
CA SER A 134 -30.08 -1.34 -33.78
C SER A 134 -28.96 -2.30 -34.16
N LYS A 135 -29.43 -3.54 -34.41
CA LYS A 135 -28.94 -4.62 -35.29
C LYS A 135 -27.58 -5.30 -35.00
N PRO A 136 -27.56 -6.66 -34.93
CA PRO A 136 -26.33 -7.45 -34.95
C PRO A 136 -25.82 -7.56 -36.39
N GLY A 137 -24.61 -7.07 -36.64
CA GLY A 137 -23.87 -7.37 -37.87
C GLY A 137 -23.30 -8.79 -37.79
N LYS A 138 -23.66 -9.62 -38.77
CA LYS A 138 -23.17 -10.99 -38.98
C LYS A 138 -21.62 -11.05 -39.12
N PRO A 139 -21.01 -12.21 -38.81
CA PRO A 139 -19.58 -12.45 -38.94
C PRO A 139 -19.22 -12.65 -40.42
N ALA A 140 -18.04 -12.17 -40.82
CA ALA A 140 -17.37 -12.59 -42.04
C ALA A 140 -16.25 -13.55 -41.63
N GLU A 141 -16.46 -14.85 -41.89
CA GLU A 141 -15.40 -15.86 -41.96
C GLU A 141 -14.99 -16.06 -43.43
N ASP A 142 -13.88 -16.78 -43.59
CA ASP A 142 -13.33 -17.46 -44.77
C ASP A 142 -12.03 -16.84 -45.34
N PRO A 143 -11.13 -17.66 -45.92
CA PRO A 143 -10.20 -18.50 -45.16
C PRO A 143 -8.76 -18.40 -45.73
N ASN A 144 -7.72 -18.73 -44.97
CA ASN A 144 -6.63 -19.51 -45.59
C ASN A 144 -5.87 -20.33 -44.56
N VAL A 145 -5.83 -21.62 -44.84
CA VAL A 145 -5.17 -22.70 -44.12
C VAL A 145 -3.97 -23.11 -44.95
N ASP A 146 -2.81 -23.22 -44.32
CA ASP A 146 -1.74 -24.18 -44.61
C ASP A 146 -0.83 -24.15 -43.36
N ALA A 147 -1.00 -25.05 -42.38
CA ALA A 147 -0.44 -26.41 -42.33
C ALA A 147 1.05 -26.41 -42.73
N VAL A 148 1.98 -26.68 -41.81
CA VAL A 148 2.47 -28.03 -41.44
C VAL A 148 3.24 -27.88 -40.11
N LYS A 149 2.77 -28.48 -39.00
CA LYS A 149 3.17 -29.80 -38.41
C LYS A 149 4.60 -29.80 -37.86
N SER A 150 4.77 -29.75 -36.53
CA SER A 150 4.79 -30.84 -35.53
C SER A 150 6.24 -31.04 -35.08
N ASP A 151 6.50 -31.07 -33.78
CA ASP A 151 6.87 -32.26 -32.98
C ASP A 151 7.70 -31.63 -31.82
N ASP A 152 7.78 -32.03 -30.56
CA ASP A 152 7.39 -33.21 -29.80
C ASP A 152 7.76 -32.91 -28.32
N LEU A 153 6.88 -33.28 -27.40
CA LEU A 153 7.06 -33.76 -26.01
C LEU A 153 8.09 -33.08 -25.07
N GLY A 154 7.60 -32.54 -23.94
CA GLY A 154 7.79 -33.21 -22.63
C GLY A 154 8.66 -32.29 -21.75
N ASP A 155 8.50 -32.11 -20.45
CA ASP A 155 8.06 -33.03 -19.40
C ASP A 155 7.63 -32.22 -18.16
N LYS A 156 6.72 -32.81 -17.38
CA LYS A 156 6.25 -32.32 -16.08
C LYS A 156 7.29 -32.62 -15.01
N ALA A 157 7.57 -31.66 -14.13
CA ALA A 157 7.95 -32.00 -12.76
C ALA A 157 7.48 -30.93 -11.77
N VAL A 158 6.35 -31.20 -11.13
CA VAL A 158 5.98 -30.67 -9.82
C VAL A 158 6.57 -31.59 -8.75
N LYS A 159 7.21 -31.00 -7.73
CA LYS A 159 7.29 -31.57 -6.38
C LYS A 159 7.55 -30.46 -5.35
N GLU A 160 6.54 -30.18 -4.53
CA GLU A 160 6.68 -29.85 -3.09
C GLU A 160 7.38 -31.05 -2.40
N VAL A 161 8.06 -30.97 -1.24
CA VAL A 161 7.60 -30.60 0.11
C VAL A 161 8.82 -30.38 1.04
N ASP A 162 8.58 -29.63 2.12
CA ASP A 162 9.34 -29.20 3.31
C ASP A 162 10.12 -30.28 4.13
N GLN A 163 11.15 -29.87 4.91
CA GLN A 163 11.16 -29.75 6.39
C GLN A 163 12.56 -29.63 7.05
N ASP A 164 12.65 -28.68 8.00
CA ASP A 164 13.25 -28.68 9.35
C ASP A 164 14.61 -29.28 9.76
N GLY A 165 15.23 -28.61 10.75
CA GLY A 165 16.25 -29.13 11.70
C GLY A 165 17.58 -28.36 11.67
N GLN A 166 17.75 -27.24 12.40
CA GLN A 166 18.39 -27.16 13.73
C GLN A 166 19.54 -28.14 13.97
N GLU A 167 20.74 -27.65 14.30
CA GLU A 167 21.41 -27.91 15.60
C GLU A 167 22.30 -26.71 15.97
N GLU A 168 22.30 -26.40 17.26
CA GLU A 168 23.12 -25.43 17.97
C GLU A 168 24.55 -25.98 18.19
N GLU A 169 25.55 -25.10 18.29
CA GLU A 169 26.63 -25.32 19.25
C GLU A 169 27.02 -23.99 19.91
N VAL A 170 26.62 -23.89 21.17
CA VAL A 170 27.13 -23.01 22.23
C VAL A 170 28.37 -23.67 22.84
N ASP A 171 29.44 -22.91 23.09
CA ASP A 171 30.13 -22.87 24.40
C ASP A 171 31.33 -21.90 24.36
N GLN A 172 31.27 -20.84 25.17
CA GLN A 172 31.87 -20.66 26.51
C GLN A 172 33.31 -20.12 26.45
N VAL A 173 33.50 -18.83 26.77
CA VAL A 173 33.96 -18.32 28.07
C VAL A 173 35.19 -19.06 28.58
N GLU A 174 36.35 -18.38 28.60
CA GLU A 174 37.20 -18.43 29.79
C GLU A 174 38.05 -17.16 29.97
N GLU A 175 38.02 -16.74 31.22
CA GLU A 175 38.65 -15.62 31.89
C GLU A 175 40.11 -15.94 32.27
N LYS A 176 40.82 -14.92 32.76
CA LYS A 176 42.09 -14.91 33.53
C LYS A 176 43.32 -14.61 32.66
N VAL A 177 44.21 -13.67 32.99
CA VAL A 177 44.65 -13.10 34.30
C VAL A 177 44.93 -11.61 34.12
#